data_AF-A0A9P5SBF6-F1
#
_entry.id   AF-A0A9P5SBF6-F1
#
_cell.length_a   1.000
_cell.length_b   1.000
_cell.length_c   1.000
_cell.angle_alpha   90.00
_cell.angle_beta   90.00
_cell.angle_gamma   90.00
#
_symmetry.space_group_name_H-M   'P 1'
#
loop_
_entity.id
_entity.type
_entity.pdbx_description
1 polymer ?
#
loop_
_entity_poly.entity_id
_entity_poly.type
_entity_poly.pdbx_seq_one_letter_code
_entity_poly.pdbx_strand_id
1 'polypeptide(L)' 'MRKDFPLTGYVEVRYDDEKKRVVVEPVELAQAFRNFEGAASPWEQVGPGRDDKPALPEPETPKA' A
#
# COMPACT_ATOMS: atom_id res chain seq x y z
N MET A 1 7.05 -1.62 5.79
CA MET A 1 5.94 -0.80 6.30
C MET A 1 4.95 -1.73 6.99
N ARG A 2 4.54 -1.44 8.23
CA ARG A 2 3.58 -2.25 9.00
C ARG A 2 2.15 -1.91 8.57
N LYS A 3 1.29 -2.92 8.36
CA LYS A 3 -0.12 -2.72 7.92
C LYS A 3 -1.02 -2.22 9.06
N ASP A 4 -0.61 -2.45 10.30
CA ASP A 4 -1.28 -2.02 11.53
C ASP A 4 -0.93 -0.59 11.95
N PHE A 5 -0.02 0.07 11.23
CA PHE A 5 0.38 1.44 11.54
C PHE A 5 -0.53 2.45 10.83
N PRO A 6 -1.09 3.47 11.53
CA PRO A 6 -1.98 4.45 10.93
C PRO A 6 -1.23 5.36 9.95
N LEU A 7 -1.92 5.78 8.88
CA LEU A 7 -1.35 6.66 7.85
C LEU A 7 -0.85 8.01 8.42
N THR A 8 -1.58 8.54 9.40
CA THR A 8 -1.30 9.84 10.05
C THR A 8 -0.20 9.74 11.10
N GLY A 9 0.20 8.52 11.50
CA GLY A 9 1.03 8.30 12.67
C GLY A 9 0.29 8.60 13.99
N TYR A 10 1.05 8.59 15.08
CA TYR A 10 0.53 8.83 16.44
C TYR A 10 0.86 10.22 16.97
N VAL A 11 1.85 10.89 16.37
CA VAL A 11 2.38 12.17 16.85
C VAL A 11 2.55 13.13 15.70
N GLU A 12 2.41 14.41 16.01
CA GLU A 12 2.72 15.52 15.12
C GLU A 12 3.82 16.40 15.74
N VAL A 13 4.33 17.31 14.91
CA VAL A 13 5.47 18.15 15.26
C VAL A 13 5.10 19.61 15.00
N ARG A 14 5.29 20.46 16.00
CA ARG A 14 5.10 21.92 15.88
C ARG A 14 6.20 22.69 16.58
N TYR A 15 6.38 23.95 16.20
CA TYR A 15 7.28 24.85 16.93
C TYR A 15 6.54 25.47 18.12
N ASP A 16 7.15 25.40 19.29
CA ASP A 16 6.64 26.01 20.52
C ASP A 16 7.49 27.26 20.81
N ASP A 17 6.86 28.44 20.76
CA ASP A 17 7.56 29.71 20.94
C ASP A 17 7.98 29.95 22.39
N GLU A 18 7.23 29.43 23.38
CA GLU A 18 7.59 29.54 24.80
C GLU A 18 8.85 28.73 25.12
N LYS A 19 8.97 27.56 24.50
CA LYS A 19 10.11 26.66 24.67
C LYS A 19 11.22 26.88 23.64
N LYS A 20 11.01 27.79 22.67
CA LYS A 20 11.89 28.10 21.53
C LYS A 20 12.42 26.86 20.80
N ARG A 21 11.61 25.80 20.70
CA ARG A 21 12.02 24.52 20.12
C ARG A 21 10.88 23.81 19.42
N VAL A 22 11.25 22.84 18.61
CA VAL A 22 10.32 21.89 18.02
C VAL A 22 9.87 20.89 19.10
N VAL A 23 8.56 20.69 19.22
CA VAL A 23 7.93 19.75 20.16
C VAL A 23 7.18 18.66 19.42
N VAL A 24 7.04 17.49 20.05
CA VAL A 24 6.33 16.32 19.53
C VAL A 24 5.14 16.05 20.44
N GLU A 25 3.93 16.03 19.89
CA GLU A 25 2.68 15.91 20.65
C GLU A 25 1.74 14.90 19.96
N PRO A 26 0.72 14.35 20.66
CA PRO A 26 -0.29 13.51 20.03
C PRO A 26 -0.94 14.22 18.83
N VAL A 27 -1.19 13.48 17.75
CA VAL A 27 -1.73 14.05 16.51
C VAL A 27 -3.16 14.57 16.70
N GLU A 28 -3.43 15.80 16.24
CA GLU A 28 -4.75 16.41 16.22
C GLU A 28 -5.05 16.99 14.83
N LEU A 29 -5.95 16.36 14.09
CA LEU A 29 -6.27 16.79 12.72
C LEU A 29 -7.50 17.70 12.69
N ALA A 30 -7.36 18.88 12.09
CA ALA A 30 -8.51 19.77 11.82
C ALA A 30 -9.56 19.10 10.91
N GLN A 31 -9.14 18.18 10.05
CA GLN A 31 -10.01 17.33 9.25
C GLN A 31 -9.49 15.88 9.28
N ALA A 32 -10.35 14.94 9.65
CA ALA A 32 -10.00 13.52 9.64
C ALA A 32 -9.78 12.98 8.21
N PHE A 33 -8.90 11.99 8.09
CA PHE A 33 -8.72 11.23 6.84
C PHE A 33 -10.01 10.47 6.49
N ARG A 34 -10.37 10.45 5.20
CA ARG A 34 -11.53 9.72 4.68
C ARG A 34 -11.04 8.51 3.90
N ASN A 35 -11.40 7.31 4.36
CA ASN A 35 -11.13 6.08 3.63
C ASN A 35 -12.20 5.87 2.55
N PHE A 36 -11.78 5.74 1.29
CA PHE A 36 -12.65 5.52 0.12
C PHE A 36 -12.62 4.08 -0.40
N GLU A 37 -11.94 3.15 0.27
CA GLU A 37 -11.93 1.73 -0.09
C GLU A 37 -13.34 1.12 -0.13
N GLY A 38 -14.28 1.65 0.65
CA GLY A 38 -15.69 1.24 0.60
C GLY A 38 -16.41 1.54 -0.74
N ALA A 39 -15.82 2.37 -1.61
CA ALA A 39 -16.34 2.64 -2.95
C ALA A 39 -15.68 1.76 -4.04
N ALA A 40 -14.92 0.74 -3.65
CA ALA A 40 -14.35 -0.21 -4.60
C ALA A 40 -15.45 -0.95 -5.38
N SER A 41 -15.18 -1.27 -6.65
CA SER A 41 -16.09 -2.05 -7.49
C SER A 41 -16.45 -3.37 -6.81
N PRO A 42 -17.74 -3.77 -6.77
CA PRO A 42 -18.14 -5.06 -6.23
C PRO A 42 -17.81 -6.22 -7.18
N TRP A 43 -17.44 -5.93 -8.43
CA TRP A 43 -17.12 -6.92 -9.45
C TRP A 43 -15.63 -7.22 -9.49
N GLU A 44 -15.31 -8.48 -9.79
CA GLU A 44 -13.94 -8.92 -10.03
C GLU A 44 -13.31 -8.13 -11.18
N GLN A 45 -12.20 -7.45 -10.88
CA GLN A 45 -11.59 -6.48 -11.79
C GLN A 45 -10.60 -7.13 -12.77
N VAL A 46 -10.08 -8.31 -12.45
CA VAL A 46 -9.01 -8.97 -13.19
C VAL A 46 -9.39 -10.41 -13.52
N GLY A 47 -9.00 -10.85 -14.72
CA GLY A 47 -9.14 -12.25 -15.14
C GLY A 47 -7.92 -13.11 -14.77
N PRO A 48 -7.89 -14.38 -15.18
CA PRO A 48 -6.84 -15.34 -14.82
C PRO A 48 -5.43 -15.03 -15.39
N GLY A 49 -5.29 -13.93 -16.14
CA GLY A 49 -4.07 -13.61 -16.87
C GLY A 49 -3.83 -14.54 -18.07
N ARG A 50 -2.72 -14.34 -18.77
CA ARG A 50 -2.25 -15.21 -19.84
C ARG A 50 -0.91 -15.81 -19.42
N ASP A 51 -0.75 -17.11 -19.60
CA ASP A 51 0.56 -17.75 -19.42
C ASP A 51 1.40 -17.49 -20.67
N ASP A 52 2.39 -16.61 -20.53
CA ASP A 52 3.37 -16.26 -21.58
C ASP A 52 4.65 -17.10 -21.50
N LYS A 53 4.65 -18.19 -20.73
CA LYS A 53 5.82 -19.09 -20.69
C LYS A 53 6.10 -19.63 -22.10
N PRO A 54 7.32 -19.45 -22.62
CA PRO A 54 7.68 -20.03 -23.91
C PRO A 54 7.62 -21.55 -23.84
N ALA A 55 7.15 -22.19 -24.91
CA ALA A 55 7.17 -23.64 -25.01
C ALA A 55 8.62 -24.14 -24.86
N LEU A 56 8.83 -25.08 -23.93
CA LEU A 56 10.10 -25.79 -23.84
C LEU A 56 10.29 -26.60 -25.13
N PRO A 57 11.51 -26.65 -25.70
CA PRO A 57 11.76 -27.49 -26.86
C PRO A 57 11.40 -28.93 -26.51
N GLU A 58 10.56 -29.57 -27.34
CA GLU A 58 10.26 -30.99 -27.19
C GLU A 58 11.57 -31.77 -27.35
N PRO A 59 11.88 -32.72 -26.44
CA PRO A 59 13.06 -33.56 -26.62
C PRO A 59 12.83 -34.40 -27.87
N GLU A 60 13.66 -34.20 -28.89
CA GLU A 60 13.63 -35.04 -30.09
C GLU A 60 13.92 -36.48 -29.69
N THR A 61 12.88 -37.32 -29.66
CA THR A 61 13.07 -38.76 -29.46
C THR A 61 13.83 -39.30 -30.67
N PRO A 62 15.00 -39.93 -30.49
CA PRO A 62 15.73 -40.52 -31.59
C PRO A 62 14.84 -41.58 -32.25
N LYS A 63 14.57 -41.37 -33.54
CA LYS A 63 13.80 -42.30 -34.38
C LYS A 63 14.61 -43.59 -34.53
N ALA A 64 14.07 -44.69 -34.00
CA ALA A 64 14.64 -46.04 -34.11
C ALA A 64 14.56 -46.59 -35.54
#